data_AF-A0AAI8BDI0-F1
#
_entry.id   AF-A0AAI8BDI0-F1
#
_cell.length_a   1.000
_cell.length_b   1.000
_cell.length_c   1.000
_cell.angle_alpha   90.00
_cell.angle_beta   90.00
_cell.angle_gamma   90.00
#
_symmetry.space_group_name_H-M   'P 1'
#
loop_
_entity.id
_entity.type
_entity.pdbx_description
1 polymer ?
#
loop_
_entity_poly.entity_id
_entity_poly.type
_entity_poly.pdbx_seq_one_letter_code
_entity_poly.pdbx_strand_id
1 'polypeptide(L)'
;MSIPHDAAALDADLAFAVRNGFRGKAAIHPSHVAPINAAFTPSPQRIAWARRVIDAASQGAAVVDGRMVDEAVSREARDVLAVAR
;
A
#
# COMPACT_ATOMS: atom_id res chain seq x y z
N MET A 1 -25.06 -16.23 -16.44
CA MET A 1 -23.60 -16.28 -16.31
C MET A 1 -23.26 -15.85 -14.89
N SER A 2 -23.21 -16.79 -13.94
CA SER A 2 -22.86 -16.49 -12.55
C SER A 2 -21.35 -16.35 -12.46
N ILE A 3 -20.87 -15.12 -12.28
CA ILE A 3 -19.48 -14.87 -11.86
C ILE A 3 -19.37 -15.42 -10.44
N PRO A 4 -18.33 -16.20 -10.08
CA PRO A 4 -18.21 -16.75 -8.74
C PRO A 4 -18.16 -15.61 -7.71
N HIS A 5 -19.12 -15.58 -6.79
CA HIS A 5 -19.15 -14.69 -5.62
C HIS A 5 -18.18 -15.17 -4.53
N ASP A 6 -16.98 -15.61 -4.92
CA ASP A 6 -16.01 -16.16 -3.96
C ASP A 6 -15.16 -15.03 -3.37
N ALA A 7 -15.67 -14.43 -2.30
CA ALA A 7 -14.98 -13.37 -1.57
C ALA A 7 -13.60 -13.82 -1.07
N ALA A 8 -13.45 -15.09 -0.68
CA ALA A 8 -12.17 -15.62 -0.20
C ALA A 8 -11.12 -15.69 -1.32
N ALA A 9 -11.53 -16.07 -2.53
CA ALA A 9 -10.65 -16.03 -3.70
C ALA A 9 -10.21 -14.60 -4.05
N LEU A 10 -11.12 -13.62 -3.94
CA LEU A 10 -10.79 -12.21 -4.16
C LEU A 10 -9.79 -11.71 -3.10
N ASP A 11 -10.01 -11.99 -1.83
CA ASP A 11 -9.13 -11.55 -0.74
C ASP A 11 -7.72 -12.13 -0.86
N ALA A 12 -7.59 -13.42 -1.22
CA ALA A 12 -6.30 -14.06 -1.43
C ALA A 12 -5.51 -13.41 -2.58
N ASP A 13 -6.20 -13.10 -3.68
CA ASP A 13 -5.62 -12.45 -4.85
C ASP A 13 -5.23 -10.99 -4.57
N LEU A 14 -6.07 -10.24 -3.84
CA LEU A 14 -5.76 -8.88 -3.38
C LEU A 14 -4.51 -8.88 -2.49
N ALA A 15 -4.45 -9.80 -1.53
CA ALA A 15 -3.29 -9.93 -0.65
C ALA A 15 -2.03 -10.29 -1.45
N PHE A 16 -2.13 -11.13 -2.48
CA PHE A 16 -1.02 -11.43 -3.39
C PHE A 16 -0.57 -10.19 -4.15
N ALA A 17 -1.49 -9.44 -4.76
CA ALA A 17 -1.17 -8.25 -5.53
C ALA A 17 -0.49 -7.17 -4.67
N VAL A 18 -1.03 -6.88 -3.48
CA VAL A 18 -0.45 -5.91 -2.54
C VAL A 18 0.97 -6.31 -2.13
N ARG A 19 1.20 -7.58 -1.77
CA ARG A 19 2.54 -8.07 -1.40
C ARG A 19 3.57 -7.97 -2.53
N ASN A 20 3.13 -8.04 -3.77
CA ASN A 20 4.00 -7.93 -4.94
C ASN A 20 4.15 -6.49 -5.46
N GLY A 21 3.64 -5.49 -4.74
CA GLY A 21 3.81 -4.08 -5.08
C GLY A 21 2.88 -3.55 -6.17
N PHE A 22 1.78 -4.26 -6.48
CA PHE A 22 0.74 -3.72 -7.35
C PHE A 22 0.05 -2.53 -6.69
N ARG A 23 -0.47 -1.61 -7.51
CA ARG A 23 -1.13 -0.37 -7.04
C ARG A 23 -2.66 -0.40 -7.16
N GLY A 24 -3.21 -1.52 -7.63
CA GLY A 24 -4.65 -1.66 -7.84
C GLY A 24 -4.98 -2.98 -8.53
N LYS A 25 -6.28 -3.22 -8.68
CA LYS A 25 -6.83 -4.36 -9.41
C LYS A 25 -8.04 -3.91 -10.23
N ALA A 26 -8.21 -4.47 -11.43
CA ALA A 26 -9.40 -4.21 -12.24
C ALA A 26 -10.65 -4.83 -11.60
N ALA A 27 -11.74 -4.05 -11.52
CA ALA A 27 -13.04 -4.51 -11.06
C ALA A 27 -13.93 -4.85 -12.26
N ILE A 28 -14.43 -6.09 -12.31
CA ILE A 28 -15.42 -6.54 -13.32
C ILE A 28 -16.86 -6.55 -12.79
N HIS A 29 -17.03 -6.33 -11.48
CA HIS A 29 -18.32 -6.27 -10.80
C HIS A 29 -18.28 -5.19 -9.71
N PRO A 30 -19.36 -4.41 -9.49
CA PRO A 30 -19.39 -3.34 -8.49
C PRO A 30 -19.05 -3.80 -7.07
N SER A 31 -19.39 -5.04 -6.69
CA SER A 31 -19.06 -5.57 -5.35
C SER A 31 -17.55 -5.69 -5.09
N HIS A 32 -16.71 -5.68 -6.13
CA HIS A 32 -15.26 -5.76 -5.96
C HIS A 32 -14.63 -4.42 -5.59
N VAL A 33 -15.32 -3.30 -5.86
CA VAL A 33 -14.75 -1.95 -5.71
C VAL A 33 -14.36 -1.69 -4.26
N ALA A 34 -15.25 -1.97 -3.30
CA ALA A 34 -14.98 -1.77 -1.89
C ALA A 34 -13.78 -2.59 -1.36
N PRO A 35 -13.70 -3.93 -1.55
CA PRO A 35 -12.56 -4.71 -1.08
C PRO A 35 -11.25 -4.37 -1.83
N ILE A 36 -11.31 -4.06 -3.14
CA ILE A 36 -10.12 -3.59 -3.87
C ILE A 36 -9.60 -2.29 -3.24
N ASN A 37 -10.46 -1.28 -3.06
CA ASN A 37 -10.04 -0.01 -2.46
C ASN A 37 -9.50 -0.20 -1.05
N ALA A 38 -10.16 -1.03 -0.23
CA ALA A 38 -9.68 -1.33 1.13
C ALA A 38 -8.29 -1.98 1.13
N ALA A 39 -8.02 -2.91 0.21
CA ALA A 39 -6.74 -3.62 0.14
C ALA A 39 -5.57 -2.73 -0.32
N PHE A 40 -5.82 -1.80 -1.26
CA PHE A 40 -4.77 -0.92 -1.81
C PHE A 40 -4.66 0.43 -1.09
N THR A 41 -5.57 0.76 -0.18
CA THR A 41 -5.46 1.95 0.67
C THR A 41 -4.47 1.70 1.80
N PRO A 42 -3.39 2.50 1.92
CA PRO A 42 -2.44 2.35 3.01
C PRO A 42 -3.09 2.54 4.38
N SER A 43 -2.67 1.75 5.37
CA SER A 43 -3.15 1.92 6.74
C SER A 43 -2.67 3.24 7.34
N PRO A 44 -3.38 3.81 8.33
CA PRO A 44 -2.95 5.01 9.04
C PRO A 44 -1.54 4.90 9.62
N GLN A 45 -1.16 3.71 10.10
CA GLN A 45 0.18 3.42 10.62
C GLN A 45 1.23 3.49 9.51
N ARG A 46 0.92 2.98 8.32
CA ARG A 46 1.83 3.04 7.15
C ARG A 46 2.02 4.48 6.68
N ILE A 47 0.96 5.28 6.69
CA ILE A 47 1.02 6.71 6.38
C ILE A 47 1.87 7.45 7.41
N ALA A 48 1.67 7.19 8.71
CA ALA A 48 2.46 7.79 9.77
C ALA A 48 3.95 7.44 9.68
N TRP A 49 4.26 6.17 9.37
CA TRP A 49 5.63 5.73 9.08
C TRP A 49 6.24 6.50 7.90
N ALA A 50 5.52 6.59 6.79
CA ALA A 50 6.00 7.27 5.59
C ALA A 50 6.33 8.74 5.86
N ARG A 51 5.50 9.44 6.65
CA ARG A 51 5.78 10.82 7.10
C ARG A 51 7.09 10.90 7.88
N ARG A 52 7.30 10.03 8.88
CA ARG A 52 8.54 9.99 9.67
C ARG A 52 9.78 9.76 8.80
N VAL A 53 9.67 8.87 7.80
CA VAL A 53 10.78 8.59 6.88
C VAL A 53 11.15 9.84 6.07
N ILE A 54 10.18 10.55 5.50
CA ILE A 54 10.45 11.77 4.72
C ILE A 54 11.05 12.88 5.57
N ASP A 55 10.51 13.08 6.78
CA ASP A 55 11.02 14.07 7.72
C ASP A 55 12.46 13.74 8.11
N ALA A 56 12.76 12.48 8.39
CA ALA A 56 14.10 12.04 8.77
C ALA A 56 15.11 12.12 7.61
N ALA A 57 14.71 11.73 6.39
CA ALA A 57 15.57 11.80 5.21
C ALA A 57 15.98 13.24 4.85
N SER A 58 15.17 14.23 5.20
CA SER A 58 15.49 15.66 4.98
C SER A 58 16.74 16.12 5.75
N GLN A 59 17.12 15.40 6.81
CA GLN A 59 18.25 15.71 7.68
C GLN A 59 19.54 14.94 7.30
N GLY A 60 19.52 14.16 6.22
CA GLY A 60 20.63 13.32 5.78
C GLY A 60 20.49 11.86 6.19
N ALA A 61 21.59 11.21 6.59
CA ALA A 61 21.57 9.81 7.01
C ALA A 61 20.75 9.66 8.30
N ALA A 62 19.64 8.91 8.22
CA ALA A 62 18.72 8.73 9.33
C ALA A 62 18.36 7.26 9.56
N VAL A 63 17.89 6.97 10.77
CA VAL A 63 17.38 5.66 11.17
C VAL A 63 15.95 5.84 11.68
N VAL A 64 15.01 5.08 11.12
CA VAL A 64 13.60 5.06 11.56
C VAL A 64 13.24 3.63 11.90
N ASP A 65 12.70 3.42 13.10
CA ASP A 65 12.29 2.10 13.61
C ASP A 65 13.42 1.05 13.54
N GLY A 66 14.67 1.48 13.80
CA GLY A 66 15.86 0.63 13.75
C GLY A 66 16.38 0.32 12.34
N ARG A 67 15.79 0.91 11.28
CA ARG A 67 16.22 0.71 9.89
C ARG A 67 16.79 1.98 9.30
N MET A 68 17.94 1.85 8.62
CA MET A 68 18.55 2.95 7.89
C MET A 68 17.62 3.42 6.76
N VAL A 69 17.45 4.73 6.66
CA VAL A 69 16.71 5.38 5.60
C VAL A 69 17.68 5.69 4.47
N ASP A 70 17.53 4.97 3.36
CA ASP A 70 18.20 5.25 2.09
C ASP A 70 17.19 5.82 1.07
N GLU A 71 17.65 6.01 -0.17
CA GLU A 71 16.80 6.51 -1.26
C GLU A 71 15.68 5.53 -1.63
N ALA A 72 15.88 4.22 -1.49
CA ALA A 72 14.84 3.23 -1.78
C ALA A 72 13.71 3.31 -0.74
N VAL A 73 14.06 3.40 0.55
CA VAL A 73 13.09 3.58 1.65
C VAL A 73 12.38 4.93 1.52
N SER A 74 13.10 6.00 1.15
CA SER A 74 12.52 7.32 0.92
C SER A 74 11.53 7.33 -0.25
N ARG A 75 11.83 6.59 -1.32
CA ARG A 75 10.92 6.41 -2.47
C ARG A 75 9.65 5.66 -2.08
N GLU A 76 9.78 4.58 -1.32
CA GLU A 76 8.62 3.85 -0.82
C GLU A 76 7.72 4.73 0.04
N ALA A 77 8.30 5.54 0.93
CA ALA A 77 7.53 6.48 1.74
C ALA A 77 6.80 7.53 0.88
N ARG A 78 7.45 8.08 -0.14
CA ARG A 78 6.79 8.99 -1.11
C ARG A 78 5.62 8.32 -1.82
N ASP A 79 5.79 7.08 -2.25
CA ASP A 79 4.76 6.32 -2.95
C ASP A 79 3.54 6.04 -2.06
N VAL A 80 3.77 5.70 -0.78
CA VAL A 80 2.70 5.54 0.21
C VAL A 80 1.90 6.83 0.37
N LEU A 81 2.59 7.97 0.50
CA LEU A 81 1.93 9.27 0.67
C LEU A 81 1.23 9.76 -0.60
N ALA A 82 1.69 9.35 -1.79
CA ALA A 82 1.04 9.68 -3.05
C ALA A 82 -0.30 8.96 -3.20
N VAL A 83 -0.41 7.71 -2.72
CA VAL A 83 -1.65 6.92 -2.76
C VAL A 83 -2.63 7.29 -1.64
N ALA A 84 -2.14 7.83 -0.52
CA ALA A 84 -2.95 8.25 0.61
C ALA A 84 -3.66 9.61 0.44
N ARG A 85 -3.44 10.31 -0.69
CA ARG A 85 -4.06 11.59 -1.04
C ARG A 85 -5.37 11.38 -1.80
#